data_AF-A0A9D2JDP6-F1
#
_entry.id   AF-A0A9D2JDP6-F1
#
_cell.length_a   1.000
_cell.length_b   1.000
_cell.length_c   1.000
_cell.angle_alpha   90.00
_cell.angle_beta   90.00
_cell.angle_gamma   90.00
#
_symmetry.space_group_name_H-M   'P 1'
#
loop_
_entity.id
_entity.type
_entity.pdbx_description
1 polymer ?
#
loop_
_entity_poly.entity_id
_entity_poly.type
_entity_poly.pdbx_seq_one_letter_code
_entity_poly.pdbx_strand_id
1 'polypeptide(L)'
;MIFYFTATGNCLYAARELAAEGEAVRSIPQELRRAGVAARDAAAGDGCNACLACIHACPARAIELPMGEKNPEARFRNEHVSLADLVAANG
;
A
#
# COMPACT_ATOMS: atom_id res chain seq x y z
N MET A 1 -16.68 1.92 11.16
CA MET A 1 -16.09 1.80 9.81
C MET A 1 -14.59 2.05 9.93
N ILE A 2 -13.77 1.22 9.30
CA ILE A 2 -12.30 1.30 9.36
C ILE A 2 -11.77 1.78 8.01
N PHE A 3 -10.98 2.87 8.03
CA PHE A 3 -10.22 3.30 6.87
C PHE A 3 -8.78 2.83 6.98
N TYR A 4 -8.18 2.39 5.87
CA TYR A 4 -6.81 1.92 5.84
C TYR A 4 -6.06 2.37 4.59
N PHE A 5 -4.74 2.45 4.71
CA PHE A 5 -3.80 2.53 3.59
C PHE A 5 -2.88 1.33 3.68
N THR A 6 -2.57 0.65 2.57
CA THR A 6 -1.73 -0.55 2.59
C THR A 6 -0.76 -0.57 1.42
N ALA A 7 0.54 -0.69 1.72
CA ALA A 7 1.57 -0.86 0.70
C ALA A 7 1.88 -2.34 0.44
N THR A 8 2.04 -3.11 1.52
CA THR A 8 2.51 -4.51 1.50
C THR A 8 1.52 -5.49 2.15
N GLY A 9 0.34 -5.02 2.60
CA GLY A 9 -0.74 -5.88 3.10
C GLY A 9 -1.01 -5.76 4.60
N ASN A 10 -0.05 -5.32 5.42
CA ASN A 10 -0.19 -5.31 6.88
C ASN A 10 -1.44 -4.58 7.39
N CYS A 11 -1.64 -3.34 6.94
CA CYS A 11 -2.78 -2.54 7.40
C CYS A 11 -4.12 -3.06 6.86
N LEU A 12 -4.14 -3.71 5.69
CA LEU A 12 -5.35 -4.36 5.18
C LEU A 12 -5.69 -5.59 6.02
N TYR A 13 -4.72 -6.43 6.33
CA TYR A 13 -4.90 -7.56 7.23
C TYR A 13 -5.42 -7.09 8.60
N ALA A 14 -4.73 -6.14 9.22
CA ALA A 14 -5.15 -5.59 10.52
C ALA A 14 -6.55 -4.96 10.46
N ALA A 15 -6.90 -4.23 9.40
CA ALA A 15 -8.22 -3.65 9.25
C ALA A 15 -9.32 -4.72 9.11
N ARG A 16 -9.03 -5.85 8.45
CA ARG A 16 -9.96 -6.99 8.35
C ARG A 16 -10.16 -7.67 9.71
N GLU A 17 -9.07 -7.87 10.47
CA GLU A 17 -9.11 -8.52 11.78
C GLU A 17 -9.81 -7.66 12.85
N LEU A 18 -9.67 -6.34 12.76
CA LEU A 18 -10.23 -5.40 13.73
C LEU A 18 -11.69 -5.02 13.46
N ALA A 19 -12.17 -5.22 12.23
CA ALA A 19 -13.53 -4.85 11.85
C ALA A 19 -14.56 -5.74 12.57
N ALA A 20 -15.53 -5.12 13.25
CA ALA A 20 -16.67 -5.84 13.78
C ALA A 20 -17.55 -6.42 12.65
N GLU A 21 -18.40 -7.40 12.98
CA GLU A 21 -19.33 -7.97 11.99
C GLU A 21 -20.21 -6.87 11.36
N GLY A 22 -20.25 -6.84 10.02
CA GLY A 22 -20.98 -5.82 9.26
C GLY A 22 -20.28 -4.45 9.18
N GLU A 23 -19.11 -4.27 9.78
CA GLU A 23 -18.37 -3.01 9.71
C GLU A 23 -17.63 -2.86 8.37
N ALA A 24 -17.81 -1.71 7.71
CA ALA A 24 -17.13 -1.43 6.45
C ALA A 24 -15.62 -1.20 6.64
N VAL A 25 -14.81 -1.82 5.79
CA VAL A 25 -13.36 -1.63 5.65
C VAL A 25 -13.07 -0.94 4.32
N ARG A 26 -12.53 0.28 4.36
CA ARG A 26 -12.39 1.16 3.18
C ARG A 26 -10.95 1.57 2.92
N SER A 27 -10.52 1.41 1.67
CA SER A 27 -9.21 1.86 1.20
C SER A 27 -9.19 3.38 1.05
N ILE A 28 -8.31 4.07 1.78
CA ILE A 28 -8.09 5.51 1.68
C ILE A 28 -7.79 5.92 0.22
N PRO A 29 -6.85 5.28 -0.52
CA PRO A 29 -6.62 5.58 -1.93
C PRO A 29 -7.88 5.57 -2.80
N GLN A 30 -8.76 4.60 -2.61
CA GLN A 30 -10.00 4.50 -3.38
C GLN A 30 -10.99 5.61 -3.04
N GLU A 31 -11.14 5.92 -1.75
CA GLU A 31 -12.06 6.97 -1.32
C GLU A 31 -11.56 8.36 -1.74
N LEU A 32 -10.24 8.60 -1.72
CA LEU A 32 -9.63 9.80 -2.27
C LEU A 32 -9.89 9.95 -3.78
N ARG A 33 -9.76 8.86 -4.55
CA ARG A 33 -10.14 8.85 -5.98
C ARG A 33 -11.62 9.16 -6.19
N ARG A 34 -12.52 8.54 -5.43
CA ARG A 34 -13.97 8.81 -5.50
C ARG A 34 -14.32 10.26 -5.18
N ALA A 35 -13.58 10.88 -4.25
CA ALA A 35 -13.75 12.28 -3.90
C ALA A 35 -13.14 13.25 -4.94
N GLY A 36 -12.50 12.76 -6.00
CA GLY A 36 -11.80 13.60 -6.98
C GLY A 36 -10.51 14.23 -6.43
N VAL A 37 -10.01 13.75 -5.29
CA VAL A 37 -8.79 14.22 -4.63
C VAL A 37 -7.67 13.23 -4.91
N ALA A 38 -7.30 13.09 -6.19
CA ALA A 38 -6.18 12.22 -6.56
C ALA A 38 -4.86 12.81 -6.03
N ALA A 39 -4.10 12.01 -5.28
CA ALA A 39 -2.70 12.31 -5.01
C ALA A 39 -1.96 12.40 -6.35
N ARG A 40 -1.16 13.46 -6.47
CA ARG A 40 -0.70 14.10 -7.70
C ARG A 40 0.20 13.24 -8.60
N ASP A 41 0.43 13.77 -9.79
CA ASP A 41 1.13 13.21 -10.94
C ASP A 41 2.53 12.65 -10.62
N ALA A 42 2.70 11.34 -10.83
CA ALA A 42 3.95 10.62 -10.61
C ALA A 42 5.08 11.05 -11.58
N ALA A 43 4.75 11.67 -12.72
CA ALA A 43 5.74 12.11 -13.71
C ALA A 43 6.45 13.43 -13.32
N ALA A 44 5.89 14.20 -12.37
CA ALA A 44 6.43 15.49 -11.95
C ALA A 44 7.29 15.43 -10.66
N GLY A 45 7.48 14.24 -10.07
CA GLY A 45 8.09 14.07 -8.75
C GLY A 45 7.11 14.20 -7.57
N ASP A 46 5.83 14.51 -7.84
CA ASP A 46 4.79 14.80 -6.84
C ASP A 46 3.82 13.62 -6.58
N GLY A 47 4.08 12.43 -7.14
CA GLY A 47 3.20 11.25 -7.00
C GLY A 47 3.75 10.08 -6.19
N CYS A 48 5.01 10.14 -5.77
CA CYS A 48 5.54 9.17 -4.81
C CYS A 48 5.09 9.55 -3.40
N ASN A 49 4.29 8.72 -2.76
CA ASN A 49 3.89 8.90 -1.36
C ASN A 49 4.85 8.26 -0.35
N ALA A 50 6.05 7.84 -0.81
CA ALA A 50 7.03 7.11 -0.03
C ALA A 50 6.46 5.86 0.70
N CYS A 51 5.46 5.18 0.13
CA CYS A 51 4.88 3.99 0.74
C CYS A 51 5.75 2.72 0.69
N LEU A 52 6.84 2.75 -0.07
CA LEU A 52 7.80 1.65 -0.25
C LEU A 52 7.22 0.38 -0.90
N ALA A 53 5.98 0.42 -1.43
CA ALA A 53 5.36 -0.71 -2.10
C ALA A 53 6.23 -1.22 -3.28
N CYS A 54 6.80 -0.29 -4.07
CA CYS A 54 7.64 -0.63 -5.23
C CYS A 54 8.93 -1.36 -4.83
N ILE A 55 9.62 -0.90 -3.79
CA ILE A 55 10.86 -1.53 -3.28
C ILE A 55 10.56 -2.95 -2.84
N HIS A 56 9.50 -3.14 -2.04
CA HIS A 56 9.11 -4.46 -1.54
C HIS A 56 8.56 -5.40 -2.62
N ALA A 57 7.96 -4.86 -3.70
CA ALA A 57 7.41 -5.65 -4.79
C ALA A 57 8.44 -6.02 -5.87
N CYS A 58 9.58 -5.33 -5.96
CA CYS A 58 10.55 -5.54 -7.03
C CYS A 58 11.31 -6.88 -6.85
N PRO A 59 11.07 -7.91 -7.68
CA PRO A 59 11.72 -9.21 -7.52
C PRO A 59 13.22 -9.16 -7.84
N ALA A 60 13.60 -8.28 -8.77
CA ALA A 60 14.98 -8.05 -9.17
C ALA A 60 15.76 -7.14 -8.22
N ARG A 61 15.10 -6.55 -7.22
CA ARG A 61 15.68 -5.57 -6.29
C ARG A 61 16.35 -4.37 -6.99
N ALA A 62 15.79 -3.95 -8.12
CA ALA A 62 16.32 -2.85 -8.90
C ALA A 62 15.99 -1.45 -8.33
N ILE A 63 15.17 -1.37 -7.28
CA ILE A 63 14.72 -0.13 -6.66
C ILE A 63 15.21 -0.11 -5.22
N GLU A 64 15.93 0.95 -4.84
CA GLU A 64 16.52 1.14 -3.52
C GLU A 64 16.35 2.59 -3.07
N LEU A 65 16.40 2.83 -1.76
CA LEU A 65 16.44 4.18 -1.21
C LEU A 65 17.83 4.80 -1.43
N PRO A 66 17.94 6.08 -1.85
CA PRO A 66 19.24 6.74 -2.04
C PRO A 66 20.13 6.78 -0.79
N MET A 67 19.51 6.73 0.41
CA MET A 67 20.23 6.70 1.69
C MET A 67 20.54 5.29 2.20
N GLY A 68 20.18 4.26 1.42
CA GLY A 68 20.27 2.86 1.82
C GLY A 68 19.16 2.43 2.79
N GLU A 69 18.96 1.10 2.88
CA GLU A 69 18.06 0.48 3.84
C GLU A 69 18.87 -0.19 4.96
N LYS A 70 18.35 -0.19 6.19
CA LYS A 70 19.01 -0.95 7.28
C LYS A 70 19.09 -2.45 6.99
N ASN A 71 18.13 -2.98 6.22
CA ASN A 71 18.10 -4.38 5.79
C ASN A 71 17.84 -4.44 4.27
N PRO A 72 18.87 -4.25 3.43
CA PRO A 72 18.72 -4.16 1.96
C PRO A 72 18.17 -5.44 1.32
N GLU A 73 18.33 -6.58 1.99
CA GLU A 73 17.87 -7.89 1.49
C GLU A 73 16.43 -8.19 1.87
N ALA A 74 15.83 -7.43 2.80
CA ALA A 74 14.45 -7.66 3.22
C ALA A 74 13.45 -7.14 2.20
N ARG A 75 12.60 -8.04 1.69
CA ARG A 75 11.42 -7.71 0.91
C ARG A 75 10.22 -8.31 1.61
N PHE A 76 9.37 -7.45 2.14
CA PHE A 76 8.24 -7.88 2.96
C PHE A 76 6.93 -7.77 2.18
N ARG A 77 6.14 -8.84 2.27
CA ARG A 77 4.74 -8.87 1.86
C ARG A 77 3.97 -9.66 2.90
N ASN A 78 2.81 -9.15 3.30
CA ASN A 78 1.97 -9.86 4.25
C ASN A 78 1.43 -11.15 3.60
N GLU A 79 1.67 -12.30 4.22
CA GLU A 79 1.31 -13.61 3.69
C GLU A 79 -0.20 -13.87 3.65
N HIS A 80 -0.98 -13.15 4.47
CA HIS A 80 -2.44 -13.25 4.51
C HIS A 80 -3.13 -12.32 3.50
N VAL A 81 -2.36 -11.58 2.69
CA VAL A 81 -2.89 -10.64 1.69
C VAL A 81 -2.31 -10.93 0.31
N SER A 82 -3.18 -11.32 -0.61
CA SER A 82 -2.78 -11.69 -1.97
C SER A 82 -2.34 -10.49 -2.80
N LEU A 83 -1.75 -10.75 -3.98
CA LEU A 83 -1.51 -9.69 -4.97
C LEU A 83 -2.79 -9.05 -5.47
N ALA A 84 -3.81 -9.87 -5.72
CA ALA A 84 -5.12 -9.40 -6.12
C ALA A 84 -5.74 -8.46 -5.06
N ASP A 85 -5.61 -8.79 -3.76
CA ASP A 85 -6.09 -7.92 -2.67
C ASP A 85 -5.43 -6.55 -2.69
N LEU A 86 -4.11 -6.47 -2.90
CA LEU A 86 -3.40 -5.19 -2.95
C LEU A 86 -3.71 -4.38 -4.20
N VAL A 87 -3.85 -5.05 -5.35
CA VAL A 87 -4.29 -4.39 -6.59
C VAL A 87 -5.70 -3.84 -6.39
N ALA A 88 -6.61 -4.62 -5.83
CA ALA A 88 -7.96 -4.17 -5.52
C ALA A 88 -7.94 -3.01 -4.52
N ALA A 89 -7.12 -3.05 -3.46
CA ALA A 89 -7.07 -1.99 -2.46
C ALA A 89 -6.48 -0.68 -3.01
N ASN A 90 -5.48 -0.74 -3.88
CA ASN A 90 -4.73 0.45 -4.32
C ASN A 90 -5.11 0.95 -5.72
N GLY A 91 -5.74 0.11 -6.54
CA GLY A 91 -6.21 0.39 -7.91
C GLY A 91 -7.49 1.20 -8.00
#